data_AF-A0A7R8VVN8-F1
#
_entry.id   AF-A0A7R8VVN8-F1
#
_cell.length_a   1.000
_cell.length_b   1.000
_cell.length_c   1.000
_cell.angle_alpha   90.00
_cell.angle_beta   90.00
_cell.angle_gamma   90.00
#
_symmetry.space_group_name_H-M   'P 1'
#
loop_
_entity.id
_entity.type
_entity.pdbx_description
1 polymer ?
#
loop_
_entity_poly.entity_id
_entity_poly.type
_entity_poly.pdbx_seq_one_letter_code
_entity_poly.pdbx_strand_id
1 'polypeptide(L)' 'MIRHVIDGHTQPLPAILEIPSKDHPYDASKDSILRRARVKYPLIVIFSRYLNQRPASVA' A
#
# COMPACT_ATOMS: atom_id res chain seq x y z
N MET A 1 3.68 6.91 13.14
CA MET A 1 4.95 7.70 13.17
C MET A 1 6.16 6.80 12.86
N ILE A 2 6.18 6.07 11.73
CA ILE A 2 7.35 5.25 11.31
C ILE A 2 7.66 5.35 9.80
N ARG A 3 6.90 6.18 9.07
CA ARG A 3 6.89 6.17 7.60
C ARG A 3 8.25 6.55 7.00
N HIS A 4 8.99 7.45 7.66
CA HIS A 4 10.35 7.82 7.29
C HIS A 4 11.34 6.63 7.31
N VAL A 5 11.14 5.65 8.20
CA VAL A 5 11.99 4.44 8.27
C VAL A 5 11.68 3.51 7.11
N ILE A 6 10.39 3.32 6.81
CA ILE A 6 9.93 2.47 5.69
C ILE A 6 10.37 3.07 4.35
N ASP A 7 10.23 4.38 4.18
CA ASP A 7 10.66 5.07 2.96
C ASP A 7 12.18 5.00 2.77
N GLY A 8 12.96 4.97 3.86
CA GLY A 8 14.41 4.77 3.84
C GLY A 8 14.85 3.32 3.57
N HIS A 9 13.95 2.33 3.72
CA HIS A 9 14.24 0.92 3.41
C HIS A 9 14.13 0.66 1.91
N THR A 10 15.29 0.49 1.27
CA THR A 10 15.43 0.23 -0.18
C THR A 10 15.98 -1.15 -0.49
N GLN A 11 16.48 -1.86 0.52
CA GLN A 11 16.98 -3.22 0.35
C GLN A 11 15.81 -4.17 0.06
N PRO A 12 16.00 -5.16 -0.83
CA PRO A 12 14.94 -6.11 -1.17
C PRO A 12 14.53 -7.01 0.01
N LEU A 13 15.40 -7.14 1.02
CA LEU A 13 15.15 -7.91 2.24
C LEU A 13 15.51 -7.08 3.48
N PRO A 14 14.76 -7.22 4.59
CA PRO A 14 13.50 -7.95 4.71
C PRO A 14 12.36 -7.30 3.91
N ALA A 15 11.40 -8.09 3.45
CA ALA A 15 10.21 -7.57 2.78
C ALA A 15 9.26 -6.92 3.79
N ILE A 16 8.84 -5.69 3.51
CA ILE A 16 7.92 -4.91 4.35
C ILE A 16 6.58 -4.84 3.63
N LEU A 17 5.49 -5.17 4.31
CA LEU A 17 4.12 -5.10 3.80
C LEU A 17 3.23 -4.32 4.77
N GLU A 18 2.51 -3.32 4.26
CA GLU A 18 1.52 -2.57 5.04
C GLU A 18 0.13 -3.17 4.83
N ILE A 19 -0.56 -3.53 5.91
CA ILE A 19 -1.92 -4.09 5.89
C ILE A 19 -2.85 -3.08 6.58
N PRO A 20 -4.00 -2.72 5.97
CA PRO A 20 -4.96 -1.83 6.59
C PRO A 20 -5.56 -2.47 7.86
N SER A 21 -5.91 -1.62 8.83
CA SER A 21 -6.65 -2.05 10.03
C SER A 21 -8.15 -1.95 9.80
N LYS A 22 -8.94 -2.71 10.56
CA LYS A 22 -10.40 -2.70 10.47
C LYS A 22 -11.04 -1.30 10.58
N ASP A 23 -10.52 -0.44 11.46
CA ASP A 23 -11.06 0.90 11.70
C ASP A 23 -10.52 1.97 10.75
N HIS A 24 -9.52 1.63 9.92
CA HIS A 24 -8.86 2.57 9.03
C HIS A 24 -8.77 1.96 7.63
N PRO A 25 -9.71 2.30 6.73
CA PRO A 25 -9.76 1.73 5.39
C PRO A 25 -8.47 2.02 4.61
N TYR A 26 -8.18 1.15 3.65
CA TYR A 26 -6.97 1.20 2.85
C TYR A 26 -6.81 2.53 2.10
N ASP A 27 -5.73 3.26 2.38
CA ASP A 27 -5.40 4.52 1.71
C ASP A 27 -4.22 4.35 0.74
N ALA A 28 -4.55 4.18 -0.54
CA ALA A 28 -3.59 4.03 -1.63
C ALA A 28 -2.62 5.22 -1.79
N SER A 29 -2.95 6.41 -1.28
CA SER A 29 -2.08 7.58 -1.37
C SER A 29 -0.91 7.50 -0.41
N LYS A 30 -1.06 6.72 0.66
CA LYS A 30 -0.05 6.58 1.72
C LYS A 30 0.88 5.39 1.47
N ASP A 31 0.50 4.43 0.64
CA ASP A 31 1.28 3.21 0.38
C ASP A 31 2.60 3.49 -0.36
N SER A 32 3.71 3.22 0.33
CA SER A 32 5.08 3.46 -0.16
C SER A 32 5.45 2.55 -1.34
N ILE A 33 4.92 1.33 -1.38
CA ILE A 33 5.16 0.34 -2.44
C ILE A 33 4.40 0.74 -3.69
N LEU A 34 3.13 1.14 -3.57
CA LEU A 34 2.36 1.64 -4.71
C LEU A 34 2.99 2.89 -5.33
N ARG A 35 3.54 3.82 -4.53
CA ARG A 35 4.26 4.98 -5.08
C ARG A 35 5.46 4.56 -5.92
N ARG A 36 6.20 3.52 -5.51
CA ARG A 36 7.35 2.99 -6.26
C ARG A 36 6.93 2.17 -7.49
N ALA A 37 5.84 1.43 -7.39
CA ALA A 37 5.40 0.47 -8.42
C ALA A 37 4.48 1.08 -9.49
N ARG A 38 3.87 2.25 -9.24
CA ARG A 38 2.91 2.94 -10.13
C ARG A 38 3.38 3.10 -11.58
N VAL A 39 4.67 3.33 -11.80
CA VAL A 39 5.24 3.53 -13.15
C VAL A 39 5.57 2.21 -13.83
N LYS A 40 5.86 1.16 -13.06
CA LYS A 40 6.46 -0.09 -13.56
C LYS A 40 5.46 -1.25 -13.72
N TYR A 41 4.36 -1.24 -12.97
CA TYR A 41 3.38 -2.36 -12.95
C TYR A 41 1.93 -1.85 -12.92
N PRO A 42 1.25 -1.71 -14.07
CA PRO A 42 -0.11 -1.19 -14.12
C PRO A 42 -1.14 -2.06 -13.37
N LEU A 43 -0.90 -3.37 -13.27
CA LEU A 43 -1.76 -4.32 -12.54
C LEU A 43 -1.87 -3.98 -11.03
N ILE A 44 -0.81 -3.48 -10.42
CA ILE A 44 -0.81 -3.14 -8.99
C ILE A 44 -1.69 -1.92 -8.70
N VAL A 45 -1.85 -1.03 -9.69
CA VAL A 45 -2.73 0.14 -9.64
C VAL A 45 -4.20 -0.28 -9.75
N ILE A 46 -4.50 -1.33 -10.53
CA ILE A 46 -5.85 -1.91 -10.63
C ILE A 46 -6.24 -2.56 -9.30
N PHE A 47 -5.35 -3.33 -8.68
CA PHE A 47 -5.60 -3.93 -7.37
C PHE A 47 -5.84 -2.87 -6.29
N SER A 48 -5.08 -1.78 -6.30
CA SER A 48 -5.28 -0.63 -5.42
C SER A 48 -6.66 0.04 -5.60
N ARG A 49 -7.13 0.22 -6.85
CA ARG A 49 -8.48 0.72 -7.15
C ARG A 49 -9.56 -0.22 -6.62
N TYR A 50 -9.35 -1.52 -6.76
CA TYR A 50 -10.28 -2.54 -6.29
C TYR A 50 -10.39 -2.55 -4.75
N LEU A 51 -9.26 -2.41 -4.03
CA LEU A 51 -9.26 -2.29 -2.57
C LEU A 51 -9.96 -1.00 -2.09
N ASN A 52 -9.77 0.12 -2.80
CA ASN A 52 -10.43 1.39 -2.49
C ASN A 52 -11.95 1.38 -2.76
N GLN A 53 -12.43 0.50 -3.64
CA GLN A 53 -13.85 0.39 -3.98
C GLN A 53 -14.60 -0.66 -3.14
N ARG A 54 -13.90 -1.40 -2.27
CA ARG A 54 -14.57 -2.37 -1.40
C ARG A 54 -15.33 -1.65 -0.28
N PRO A 55 -16.60 -2.03 -0.02
CA PRO A 55 -17.32 -1.53 1.14
C PRO A 55 -16.59 -1.93 2.43
N ALA A 56 -16.47 -1.00 3.37
CA ALA A 56 -15.72 -1.16 4.62
C ALA A 56 -16.17 -2.35 5.51
N SER A 57 -17.30 -3.00 5.19
CA SER A 57 -17.79 -4.17 5.91
C SER A 57 -17.11 -5.49 5.52
N VAL A 58 -16.25 -5.50 4.49
CA VAL A 58 -15.60 -6.71 3.94
C VAL A 58 -14.09 -6.74 4.22
N ALA A 59 -13.63 -5.91 5.17
CA ALA A 59 -12.24 -5.83 5.62
C ALA A 59 -12.05 -6.45 7.01
#